data_AF-A0A6V8DGT2-F1
#
_entry.id   AF-A0A6V8DGT2-F1
#
_cell.length_a   1.000
_cell.length_b   1.000
_cell.length_c   1.000
_cell.angle_alpha   90.00
_cell.angle_beta   90.00
_cell.angle_gamma   90.00
#
_symmetry.space_group_name_H-M   'P 1'
#
loop_
_entity.id
_entity.type
_entity.pdbx_description
1 polymer ?
#
loop_
_entity_poly.entity_id
_entity_poly.type
_entity_poly.pdbx_seq_one_letter_code
_entity_poly.pdbx_strand_id
1 'polypeptide(L)'
;MAGVREYSDIDRSWTTFSLVGIVLALSLILIYIGNGFSDNSISSISSSEKLSTPGIAVFRAIVSLVCFSTIASIILDPRGMTYNLLDYETKLYGPKRITGTTRMSAFTMWSFTLMGTYFAVSSYSSWSVHYGWELGEWAVWLVPALFSSAIASAFLVTVTVTYMLIPEANERGDNIAHYFKWDSQLMHNGNMIFILIEMAVSDISLSLWYAPYPVIFGCTYVLFSAFNARRSGIYFYDFIDPRLNGSHIIHMVLLGVMSTHFILAFTVQGLAELSFTGYVLTMVFIGYLATTFSNPSEKGD
;
A
#
# COMPACT_ATOMS: atom_id res chain seq x y z
N MET A 1 -16.49 27.92 12.84
CA MET A 1 -16.53 26.43 12.85
C MET A 1 -15.14 25.98 12.43
N ALA A 2 -14.50 25.09 13.19
CA ALA A 2 -13.18 24.59 12.83
C ALA A 2 -13.24 23.77 11.53
N GLY A 3 -12.26 23.95 10.64
CA GLY A 3 -12.12 23.21 9.41
C GLY A 3 -11.88 21.70 9.62
N VAL A 4 -11.95 20.92 8.54
CA VAL A 4 -11.80 19.45 8.57
C VAL A 4 -10.41 19.02 9.07
N ARG A 5 -9.36 19.75 8.69
CA ARG A 5 -7.96 19.54 9.13
C ARG A 5 -7.54 20.44 10.30
N GLU A 6 -8.49 21.05 10.99
CA GLU A 6 -8.21 21.87 12.17
C GLU A 6 -8.57 21.11 13.45
N TYR A 7 -7.91 21.48 14.54
CA TYR A 7 -8.29 21.01 15.87
C TYR A 7 -9.49 21.82 16.35
N SER A 8 -10.44 21.12 16.98
CA SER A 8 -11.55 21.76 17.70
C SER A 8 -11.39 21.58 19.20
N ASP A 9 -12.23 22.24 19.99
CA ASP A 9 -12.31 22.03 21.44
C ASP A 9 -12.70 20.58 21.80
N ILE A 10 -13.32 19.85 20.87
CA ILE A 10 -13.70 18.46 21.01
C ILE A 10 -12.62 17.57 20.37
N ASP A 11 -12.05 16.67 21.17
CA ASP A 11 -11.20 15.59 20.69
C ASP A 11 -12.05 14.52 19.98
N ARG A 12 -11.77 14.26 18.71
CA ARG A 12 -12.52 13.29 17.88
C ARG A 12 -11.98 11.87 17.93
N SER A 13 -10.95 11.61 18.72
CA SER A 13 -10.28 10.30 18.75
C SER A 13 -11.23 9.16 19.00
N TRP A 14 -12.15 9.32 19.97
CA TRP A 14 -13.09 8.27 20.32
C TRP A 14 -14.06 7.95 19.17
N THR A 15 -14.59 8.98 18.50
CA THR A 15 -15.46 8.80 17.32
C THR A 15 -14.69 8.12 16.19
N THR A 16 -13.48 8.56 15.91
CA THR A 16 -12.63 8.01 14.84
C THR A 16 -12.28 6.56 15.10
N PHE A 17 -11.80 6.21 16.30
CA PHE A 17 -11.47 4.83 16.62
C PHE A 17 -12.70 3.92 16.70
N SER A 18 -13.85 4.44 17.14
CA SER A 18 -15.10 3.65 17.13
C SER A 18 -15.51 3.31 15.70
N LEU A 19 -15.46 4.26 14.77
CA LEU A 19 -15.77 4.02 13.36
C LEU A 19 -14.77 3.07 12.70
N VAL A 20 -13.46 3.27 12.93
CA VAL A 20 -12.41 2.36 12.45
C VAL A 20 -12.63 0.94 13.01
N GLY A 21 -12.99 0.82 14.29
CA GLY A 21 -13.30 -0.45 14.93
C GLY A 21 -14.54 -1.14 14.34
N ILE A 22 -15.61 -0.39 14.06
CA ILE A 22 -16.81 -0.90 13.40
C ILE A 22 -16.47 -1.39 11.98
N VAL A 23 -15.74 -0.59 11.20
CA VAL A 23 -15.33 -0.96 9.83
C VAL A 23 -14.42 -2.19 9.84
N LEU A 24 -13.49 -2.29 10.78
CA LEU A 24 -12.65 -3.46 10.96
C LEU A 24 -13.50 -4.71 11.29
N ALA A 25 -14.42 -4.60 12.24
CA ALA A 25 -15.31 -5.70 12.62
C ALA A 25 -16.21 -6.15 11.44
N LEU A 26 -16.79 -5.21 10.70
CA LEU A 26 -17.58 -5.51 9.51
C LEU A 26 -16.73 -6.19 8.43
N SER A 27 -15.49 -5.74 8.22
CA SER A 27 -14.56 -6.35 7.26
C SER A 27 -14.23 -7.79 7.63
N LEU A 28 -14.00 -8.07 8.92
CA LEU A 28 -13.76 -9.43 9.44
C LEU A 28 -15.01 -10.31 9.29
N ILE A 29 -16.21 -9.78 9.57
CA ILE A 29 -17.47 -10.50 9.37
C ILE A 29 -17.68 -10.83 7.90
N LEU A 30 -17.38 -9.90 6.98
CA LEU A 30 -17.49 -10.14 5.54
C LEU A 30 -16.54 -11.26 5.08
N ILE A 31 -15.33 -11.33 5.63
CA ILE A 31 -14.40 -12.45 5.36
C ILE A 31 -14.95 -13.76 5.92
N TYR A 32 -15.49 -13.75 7.13
CA TYR A 32 -16.02 -14.95 7.77
C TYR A 32 -17.24 -15.53 7.03
N ILE A 33 -18.12 -14.67 6.51
CA ILE A 33 -19.32 -15.08 5.77
C ILE A 33 -19.00 -15.37 4.29
N GLY A 34 -18.03 -14.67 3.71
CA GLY A 34 -17.67 -14.79 2.31
C GLY A 34 -17.00 -16.12 1.99
N ASN A 35 -17.55 -16.88 1.06
CA ASN A 35 -16.90 -18.07 0.50
C ASN A 35 -15.80 -17.71 -0.53
N GLY A 36 -15.17 -16.54 -0.40
CA GLY A 36 -14.28 -15.96 -1.42
C GLY A 36 -13.00 -16.75 -1.70
N PHE A 37 -12.78 -17.86 -1.00
CA PHE A 37 -11.62 -18.74 -1.19
C PHE A 37 -11.84 -19.82 -2.25
N SER A 38 -13.05 -19.96 -2.81
CA SER A 38 -13.36 -20.98 -3.82
C SER A 38 -12.66 -20.76 -5.17
N ASP A 39 -12.29 -19.51 -5.48
CA ASP A 39 -11.88 -19.13 -6.83
C ASP A 39 -10.38 -19.34 -7.08
N ASN A 40 -9.60 -19.54 -6.02
CA ASN A 40 -8.16 -19.78 -6.11
C ASN A 40 -7.82 -21.21 -5.66
N SER A 41 -6.80 -21.78 -6.29
CA SER A 41 -6.25 -23.09 -5.95
C SER A 41 -4.76 -22.96 -5.67
N ILE A 42 -4.13 -24.02 -5.14
CA ILE A 42 -2.66 -24.06 -4.99
C ILE A 42 -1.99 -23.73 -6.32
N SER A 43 -2.48 -24.28 -7.44
CA SER A 43 -1.91 -24.04 -8.76
C SER A 43 -1.98 -22.57 -9.17
N SER A 44 -3.12 -21.89 -8.93
CA SER A 44 -3.29 -20.50 -9.37
C SER A 44 -2.40 -19.52 -8.58
N ILE A 45 -2.16 -19.80 -7.29
CA ILE A 45 -1.30 -18.95 -6.45
C ILE A 45 0.19 -19.25 -6.64
N SER A 46 0.56 -20.48 -7.00
CA SER A 46 1.96 -20.92 -7.08
C SER A 46 2.55 -20.88 -8.48
N SER A 47 1.73 -21.04 -9.51
CA SER A 47 2.18 -21.23 -10.89
C SER A 47 1.67 -20.12 -11.80
N SER A 48 2.04 -20.21 -13.07
CA SER A 48 1.63 -19.27 -14.10
C SER A 48 1.48 -20.04 -15.41
N GLU A 49 0.45 -19.72 -16.19
CA GLU A 49 0.35 -20.17 -17.59
C GLU A 49 1.30 -19.40 -18.52
N LYS A 50 1.78 -18.24 -18.08
CA LYS A 50 2.54 -17.27 -18.86
C LYS A 50 4.05 -17.43 -18.66
N LEU A 51 4.45 -17.92 -17.48
CA LEU A 51 5.84 -18.17 -17.08
C LEU A 51 5.97 -19.59 -16.51
N SER A 52 7.17 -20.18 -16.60
CA SER A 52 7.45 -21.43 -15.88
C SER A 52 7.36 -21.20 -14.36
N THR A 53 7.00 -22.24 -13.59
CA THR A 53 6.94 -22.16 -12.12
C THR A 53 8.23 -21.64 -11.50
N PRO A 54 9.44 -22.09 -11.91
CA PRO A 54 10.69 -21.47 -11.44
C PRO A 54 10.85 -20.01 -11.87
N GLY A 55 10.41 -19.65 -13.07
CA GLY A 55 10.50 -18.28 -13.58
C GLY A 55 9.70 -17.29 -12.74
N ILE A 56 8.43 -17.60 -12.44
CA ILE A 56 7.62 -16.76 -11.55
C ILE A 56 8.13 -16.80 -10.10
N ALA A 57 8.63 -17.95 -9.63
CA ALA A 57 9.24 -18.06 -8.30
C ALA A 57 10.44 -17.12 -8.13
N VAL A 58 11.33 -17.06 -9.13
CA VAL A 58 12.51 -16.18 -9.16
C VAL A 58 12.10 -14.72 -9.24
N PHE A 59 11.16 -14.37 -10.13
CA PHE A 59 10.63 -13.00 -10.21
C PHE A 59 10.12 -12.52 -8.85
N ARG A 60 9.24 -13.30 -8.21
CA ARG A 60 8.67 -12.98 -6.90
C ARG A 60 9.76 -12.90 -5.82
N ALA A 61 10.75 -13.79 -5.84
CA ALA A 61 11.88 -13.74 -4.90
C ALA A 61 12.70 -12.45 -5.05
N ILE A 62 13.00 -12.04 -6.30
CA ILE A 62 13.75 -10.81 -6.59
C ILE A 62 12.98 -9.60 -6.07
N VAL A 63 11.68 -9.48 -6.39
CA VAL A 63 10.88 -8.34 -5.94
C VAL A 63 10.79 -8.31 -4.40
N SER A 64 10.59 -9.46 -3.76
CA SER A 64 10.59 -9.56 -2.30
C SER A 64 11.92 -9.07 -1.70
N LEU A 65 13.04 -9.51 -2.25
CA LEU A 65 14.37 -9.10 -1.82
C LEU A 65 14.57 -7.59 -2.02
N VAL A 66 14.14 -7.04 -3.15
CA VAL A 66 14.18 -5.59 -3.43
C VAL A 66 13.37 -4.83 -2.37
N CYS A 67 12.16 -5.30 -2.04
CA CYS A 67 11.33 -4.68 -1.02
C CYS A 67 12.01 -4.66 0.35
N PHE A 68 12.42 -5.83 0.86
CA PHE A 68 13.01 -5.91 2.20
C PHE A 68 14.39 -5.26 2.29
N SER A 69 15.24 -5.36 1.26
CA SER A 69 16.54 -4.68 1.24
C SER A 69 16.39 -3.15 1.22
N THR A 70 15.39 -2.63 0.51
CA THR A 70 15.09 -1.19 0.52
C THR A 70 14.65 -0.74 1.91
N ILE A 71 13.68 -1.44 2.52
CA ILE A 71 13.22 -1.14 3.88
C ILE A 71 14.38 -1.21 4.88
N ALA A 72 15.21 -2.26 4.80
CA ALA A 72 16.38 -2.42 5.65
C ALA A 72 17.37 -1.26 5.44
N SER A 73 17.67 -0.86 4.20
CA SER A 73 18.57 0.26 3.91
C SER A 73 18.07 1.59 4.50
N ILE A 74 16.75 1.81 4.47
CA ILE A 74 16.11 3.00 5.02
C ILE A 74 16.20 3.02 6.54
N ILE A 75 15.88 1.91 7.19
CA ILE A 75 15.92 1.79 8.67
C ILE A 75 17.37 1.87 9.16
N LEU A 76 18.30 1.23 8.45
CA LEU A 76 19.70 1.13 8.87
C LEU A 76 20.54 2.37 8.50
N ASP A 77 20.04 3.30 7.68
CA ASP A 77 20.78 4.54 7.40
C ASP A 77 20.88 5.42 8.66
N PRO A 78 22.08 5.57 9.26
CA PRO A 78 22.25 6.34 10.48
C PRO A 78 22.06 7.85 10.24
N ARG A 79 22.14 8.30 8.98
CA ARG A 79 21.92 9.72 8.64
C ARG A 79 20.44 10.08 8.76
N GLY A 80 19.54 9.14 8.50
CA GLY A 80 18.09 9.40 8.47
C GLY A 80 17.70 10.45 7.43
N MET A 81 16.53 11.06 7.62
CA MET A 81 16.02 12.11 6.73
C MET A 81 15.15 13.09 7.50
N THR A 82 15.13 14.34 7.05
CA THR A 82 14.23 15.38 7.56
C THR A 82 12.96 15.39 6.72
N TYR A 83 11.82 15.32 7.39
CA TYR A 83 10.49 15.43 6.79
C TYR A 83 9.71 16.51 7.53
N ASN A 84 8.73 17.11 6.87
CA ASN A 84 7.72 17.89 7.57
C ASN A 84 6.73 16.92 8.21
N LEU A 85 6.65 16.88 9.54
CA LEU A 85 5.87 15.93 10.32
C LEU A 85 5.01 16.69 11.33
N LEU A 86 3.91 16.06 11.76
CA LEU A 86 3.07 16.59 12.83
C LEU A 86 3.60 16.13 14.19
N ASP A 87 3.92 17.08 15.06
CA ASP A 87 4.33 16.80 16.43
C ASP A 87 3.11 16.46 17.31
N TYR A 88 3.18 15.34 18.02
CA TYR A 88 2.04 14.79 18.75
C TYR A 88 1.57 15.70 19.90
N GLU A 89 2.48 16.32 20.63
CA GLU A 89 2.14 17.14 21.80
C GLU A 89 1.73 18.56 21.39
N THR A 90 2.58 19.21 20.60
CA THR A 90 2.39 20.62 20.24
C THR A 90 1.36 20.80 19.13
N LYS A 91 1.02 19.74 18.39
CA LYS A 91 0.11 19.77 17.23
C LYS A 91 0.61 20.68 16.10
N LEU A 92 1.89 21.00 16.08
CA LEU A 92 2.52 21.83 15.06
C LEU A 92 3.13 20.93 13.97
N TYR A 93 2.92 21.33 12.72
CA TYR A 93 3.52 20.68 11.55
C TYR A 93 4.83 21.39 11.20
N GLY A 94 5.91 20.63 11.05
CA GLY A 94 7.21 21.23 10.75
C GLY A 94 8.34 20.22 10.57
N PRO A 95 9.54 20.71 10.22
CA PRO A 95 10.67 19.85 9.88
C PRO A 95 11.18 19.10 11.12
N LYS A 96 11.19 17.77 11.05
CA LYS A 96 11.74 16.89 12.08
C LYS A 96 12.59 15.80 11.44
N ARG A 97 13.81 15.64 11.96
CA ARG A 97 14.72 14.58 11.51
C ARG A 97 14.35 13.27 12.19
N ILE A 98 14.18 12.22 11.40
CA ILE A 98 13.88 10.87 11.89
C ILE A 98 14.89 9.85 11.35
N THR A 99 15.20 8.87 12.19
CA THR A 99 16.18 7.79 11.94
C THR A 99 15.61 6.45 12.40
N GLY A 100 16.25 5.35 12.00
CA GLY A 100 15.92 4.03 12.52
C GLY A 100 14.48 3.60 12.20
N THR A 101 13.89 2.85 13.13
CA THR A 101 12.53 2.32 13.00
C THR A 101 11.46 3.40 13.01
N THR A 102 11.75 4.61 13.49
CA THR A 102 10.83 5.75 13.39
C THR A 102 10.52 6.10 11.93
N ARG A 103 11.40 5.75 10.99
CA ARG A 103 11.13 5.90 9.55
C ARG A 103 10.00 4.98 9.05
N MET A 104 9.66 3.91 9.76
CA MET A 104 8.50 3.04 9.47
C MET A 104 7.15 3.70 9.76
N SER A 105 7.13 4.94 10.24
CA SER A 105 5.88 5.66 10.55
C SER A 105 5.05 5.99 9.30
N ALA A 106 5.66 6.03 8.11
CA ALA A 106 4.95 6.35 6.87
C ALA A 106 4.19 5.15 6.30
N PHE A 107 3.02 5.41 5.70
CA PHE A 107 2.20 4.39 5.04
C PHE A 107 2.93 3.73 3.87
N THR A 108 3.74 4.50 3.14
CA THR A 108 4.59 3.98 2.06
C THR A 108 5.49 2.83 2.53
N MET A 109 6.05 2.92 3.75
CA MET A 109 6.89 1.85 4.33
C MET A 109 6.08 0.60 4.64
N TRP A 110 4.86 0.77 5.16
CA TRP A 110 3.92 -0.32 5.41
C TRP A 110 3.49 -1.00 4.11
N SER A 111 3.08 -0.22 3.11
CA SER A 111 2.69 -0.68 1.78
C SER A 111 3.81 -1.49 1.12
N PHE A 112 5.07 -1.00 1.18
CA PHE A 112 6.20 -1.69 0.57
C PHE A 112 6.64 -2.93 1.37
N THR A 113 6.44 -2.95 2.69
CA THR A 113 6.64 -4.15 3.52
C THR A 113 5.58 -5.22 3.22
N LEU A 114 4.31 -4.81 3.07
CA LEU A 114 3.22 -5.69 2.64
C LEU A 114 3.51 -6.29 1.26
N MET A 115 3.99 -5.48 0.33
CA MET A 115 4.44 -5.92 -0.99
C MET A 115 5.52 -7.00 -0.90
N GLY A 116 6.59 -6.73 -0.14
CA GLY A 116 7.68 -7.70 0.05
C GLY A 116 7.20 -9.00 0.70
N THR A 117 6.25 -8.91 1.63
CA THR A 117 5.63 -10.06 2.29
C THR A 117 4.78 -10.87 1.33
N TYR A 118 3.93 -10.22 0.53
CA TYR A 118 3.17 -10.87 -0.54
C TYR A 118 4.10 -11.65 -1.48
N PHE A 119 5.13 -10.98 -2.02
CA PHE A 119 6.06 -11.61 -2.95
C PHE A 119 6.89 -12.73 -2.31
N ALA A 120 7.25 -12.62 -1.02
CA ALA A 120 7.93 -13.69 -0.30
C ALA A 120 7.06 -14.94 -0.17
N VAL A 121 5.83 -14.77 0.29
CA VAL A 121 4.89 -15.89 0.50
C VAL A 121 4.53 -16.53 -0.84
N SER A 122 4.28 -15.72 -1.88
CA SER A 122 3.98 -16.23 -3.23
C SER A 122 5.18 -16.95 -3.86
N SER A 123 6.42 -16.46 -3.64
CA SER A 123 7.64 -17.15 -4.08
C SER A 123 7.82 -18.49 -3.36
N TYR A 124 7.60 -18.52 -2.05
CA TYR A 124 7.62 -19.76 -1.26
C TYR A 124 6.59 -20.77 -1.79
N SER A 125 5.37 -20.33 -2.10
CA SER A 125 4.33 -21.17 -2.71
C SER A 125 4.78 -21.76 -4.05
N SER A 126 5.39 -20.95 -4.93
CA SER A 126 5.93 -21.40 -6.22
C SER A 126 7.06 -22.42 -6.06
N TRP A 127 8.01 -22.17 -5.17
CA TRP A 127 9.10 -23.12 -4.89
C TRP A 127 8.61 -24.40 -4.25
N SER A 128 7.60 -24.33 -3.38
CA SER A 128 7.00 -25.52 -2.78
C SER A 128 6.44 -26.45 -3.84
N VAL A 129 5.68 -25.92 -4.80
CA VAL A 129 5.17 -26.73 -5.93
C VAL A 129 6.29 -27.24 -6.83
N HIS A 130 7.33 -26.43 -7.10
CA HIS A 130 8.45 -26.86 -7.93
C HIS A 130 9.24 -28.04 -7.31
N TYR A 131 9.49 -28.00 -6.00
CA TYR A 131 10.24 -29.05 -5.29
C TYR A 131 9.35 -30.18 -4.73
N GLY A 132 8.03 -30.10 -4.91
CA GLY A 132 7.08 -31.08 -4.39
C GLY A 132 6.91 -31.02 -2.86
N TRP A 133 7.14 -29.88 -2.23
CA TRP A 133 6.84 -29.67 -0.81
C TRP A 133 5.34 -29.49 -0.59
N GLU A 134 4.84 -30.00 0.54
CA GLU A 134 3.46 -29.80 0.94
C GLU A 134 3.18 -28.32 1.25
N LEU A 135 2.28 -27.71 0.49
CA LEU A 135 1.78 -26.37 0.74
C LEU A 135 0.40 -26.47 1.40
N GLY A 136 0.28 -25.93 2.61
CA GLY A 136 -0.98 -25.95 3.35
C GLY A 136 -2.08 -25.07 2.72
N GLU A 137 -3.34 -25.36 3.05
CA GLU A 137 -4.52 -24.64 2.51
C GLU A 137 -4.60 -23.16 2.93
N TRP A 138 -4.17 -22.80 4.14
CA TRP A 138 -2.99 -21.94 4.20
C TRP A 138 -2.82 -20.80 3.18
N ALA A 139 -2.06 -21.14 2.15
CA ALA A 139 -1.60 -20.21 1.16
C ALA A 139 -2.73 -19.75 0.24
N VAL A 140 -3.78 -20.57 0.06
CA VAL A 140 -4.93 -20.28 -0.81
C VAL A 140 -5.76 -19.12 -0.26
N TRP A 141 -5.76 -18.90 1.06
CA TRP A 141 -6.39 -17.71 1.65
C TRP A 141 -5.40 -16.55 1.81
N LEU A 142 -4.17 -16.82 2.28
CA LEU A 142 -3.23 -15.76 2.61
C LEU A 142 -2.68 -15.05 1.37
N VAL A 143 -2.35 -15.77 0.30
CA VAL A 143 -1.75 -15.17 -0.90
C VAL A 143 -2.70 -14.18 -1.58
N PRO A 144 -3.97 -14.52 -1.90
CA PRO A 144 -4.91 -13.56 -2.47
C PRO A 144 -5.23 -12.39 -1.53
N ALA A 145 -5.27 -12.62 -0.22
CA ALA A 145 -5.47 -11.56 0.79
C ALA A 145 -4.32 -10.54 0.81
N LEU A 146 -3.07 -11.02 0.80
CA LEU A 146 -1.89 -10.17 0.70
C LEU A 146 -1.83 -9.46 -0.65
N PHE A 147 -2.16 -10.16 -1.75
CA PHE A 147 -2.15 -9.60 -3.10
C PHE A 147 -3.14 -8.45 -3.24
N SER A 148 -4.40 -8.68 -2.87
CA SER A 148 -5.46 -7.65 -2.91
C SER A 148 -5.09 -6.41 -2.10
N SER A 149 -4.54 -6.61 -0.90
CA SER A 149 -4.06 -5.51 -0.06
C SER A 149 -2.86 -4.78 -0.67
N ALA A 150 -1.91 -5.52 -1.26
CA ALA A 150 -0.72 -4.96 -1.89
C ALA A 150 -1.07 -4.15 -3.15
N ILE A 151 -2.01 -4.63 -3.97
CA ILE A 151 -2.55 -3.90 -5.13
C ILE A 151 -3.14 -2.56 -4.67
N ALA A 152 -4.12 -2.59 -3.77
CA ALA A 152 -4.80 -1.38 -3.31
C ALA A 152 -3.81 -0.37 -2.69
N SER A 153 -2.85 -0.86 -1.91
CA SER A 153 -1.84 -0.01 -1.27
C SER A 153 -0.81 0.55 -2.25
N ALA A 154 -0.45 -0.20 -3.30
CA ALA A 154 0.43 0.29 -4.36
C ALA A 154 -0.22 1.43 -5.12
N PHE A 155 -1.45 1.23 -5.56
CA PHE A 155 -2.25 2.26 -6.22
C PHE A 155 -2.42 3.51 -5.37
N LEU A 156 -2.82 3.35 -4.11
CA LEU A 156 -2.97 4.49 -3.20
C LEU A 156 -1.67 5.28 -3.07
N VAL A 157 -0.54 4.61 -2.80
CA VAL A 157 0.76 5.28 -2.63
C VAL A 157 1.15 6.03 -3.91
N THR A 158 1.10 5.36 -5.06
CA THR A 158 1.55 5.95 -6.33
C THR A 158 0.68 7.14 -6.73
N VAL A 159 -0.64 6.98 -6.71
CA VAL A 159 -1.59 8.04 -7.09
C VAL A 159 -1.49 9.23 -6.12
N THR A 160 -1.45 8.96 -4.81
CA THR A 160 -1.33 10.04 -3.80
C THR A 160 0.00 10.78 -3.93
N VAL A 161 1.12 10.09 -4.15
CA VAL A 161 2.42 10.76 -4.33
C VAL A 161 2.42 11.62 -5.59
N THR A 162 2.01 11.06 -6.72
CA THR A 162 2.04 11.72 -8.03
C THR A 162 1.10 12.91 -8.11
N TYR A 163 -0.15 12.77 -7.64
CA TYR A 163 -1.20 13.76 -7.88
C TYR A 163 -1.55 14.62 -6.65
N MET A 164 -1.05 14.29 -5.46
CA MET A 164 -1.30 15.09 -4.26
C MET A 164 0.00 15.56 -3.62
N LEU A 165 0.87 14.65 -3.18
CA LEU A 165 2.00 15.04 -2.32
C LEU A 165 3.09 15.84 -3.06
N ILE A 166 3.47 15.43 -4.27
CA ILE A 166 4.46 16.19 -5.06
C ILE A 166 3.91 17.57 -5.46
N PRO A 167 2.70 17.69 -6.06
CA PRO A 167 2.12 18.99 -6.38
C PRO A 167 1.96 19.90 -5.16
N GLU A 168 1.39 19.41 -4.07
CA GLU A 168 1.14 20.22 -2.86
C GLU A 168 2.44 20.69 -2.19
N ALA A 169 3.48 19.84 -2.18
CA ALA A 169 4.80 20.24 -1.69
C ALA A 169 5.47 21.28 -2.60
N ASN A 170 5.32 21.14 -3.92
CA ASN A 170 5.85 22.10 -4.89
C ASN A 170 5.15 23.47 -4.76
N GLU A 171 3.82 23.49 -4.61
CA GLU A 171 3.03 24.72 -4.39
C GLU A 171 3.42 25.46 -3.11
N ARG A 172 3.83 24.74 -2.06
CA ARG A 172 4.36 25.34 -0.82
C ARG A 172 5.81 25.82 -0.92
N GLY A 173 6.52 25.51 -2.01
CA GLY A 173 7.96 25.78 -2.13
C GLY A 173 8.83 24.86 -1.26
N ASP A 174 8.33 23.69 -0.86
CA ASP A 174 9.11 22.69 -0.13
C ASP A 174 10.19 22.08 -1.05
N ASN A 175 11.28 21.56 -0.46
CA ASN A 175 12.26 20.78 -1.21
C ASN A 175 11.72 19.39 -1.59
N ILE A 176 11.30 19.23 -2.85
CA ILE A 176 10.74 17.98 -3.38
C ILE A 176 11.76 16.96 -3.89
N ALA A 177 13.07 17.26 -3.87
CA ALA A 177 14.11 16.37 -4.42
C ALA A 177 14.11 14.97 -3.76
N HIS A 178 13.64 14.87 -2.52
CA HIS A 178 13.54 13.60 -1.81
C HIS A 178 12.52 12.63 -2.44
N TYR A 179 11.48 13.10 -3.13
CA TYR A 179 10.53 12.25 -3.85
C TYR A 179 11.17 11.54 -5.05
N PHE A 180 12.27 12.09 -5.58
CA PHE A 180 12.96 11.61 -6.78
C PHE A 180 14.24 10.82 -6.48
N LYS A 181 14.56 10.59 -5.19
CA LYS A 181 15.61 9.64 -4.79
C LYS A 181 15.23 8.22 -5.18
N TRP A 182 16.23 7.38 -5.43
CA TRP A 182 16.01 6.01 -5.92
C TRP A 182 15.09 5.17 -5.01
N ASP A 183 15.24 5.31 -3.69
CA ASP A 183 14.46 4.58 -2.68
C ASP A 183 13.01 5.03 -2.69
N SER A 184 12.78 6.36 -2.70
CA SER A 184 11.47 6.95 -2.90
C SER A 184 10.83 6.52 -4.21
N GLN A 185 11.54 6.61 -5.33
CA GLN A 185 11.04 6.25 -6.66
C GLN A 185 10.68 4.76 -6.75
N LEU A 186 11.47 3.90 -6.13
CA LEU A 186 11.18 2.48 -6.05
C LEU A 186 9.91 2.21 -5.23
N MET A 187 9.72 2.89 -4.11
CA MET A 187 8.51 2.74 -3.28
C MET A 187 7.27 3.44 -3.84
N HIS A 188 7.44 4.52 -4.62
CA HIS A 188 6.33 5.32 -5.15
C HIS A 188 5.88 4.88 -6.55
N ASN A 189 6.81 4.48 -7.41
CA ASN A 189 6.52 4.08 -8.79
C ASN A 189 6.86 2.60 -9.03
N GLY A 190 7.98 2.12 -8.47
CA GLY A 190 8.38 0.72 -8.61
C GLY A 190 7.37 -0.25 -8.03
N ASN A 191 6.75 0.09 -6.89
CA ASN A 191 5.66 -0.70 -6.28
C ASN A 191 4.51 -0.99 -7.27
N MET A 192 4.07 0.02 -8.02
CA MET A 192 3.03 -0.07 -9.03
C MET A 192 3.47 -0.96 -10.17
N ILE A 193 4.68 -0.72 -10.69
CA ILE A 193 5.24 -1.53 -11.79
C ILE A 193 5.31 -3.01 -11.39
N PHE A 194 5.79 -3.33 -10.19
CA PHE A 194 5.86 -4.71 -9.70
C PHE A 194 4.48 -5.36 -9.62
N ILE A 195 3.47 -4.65 -9.12
CA ILE A 195 2.10 -5.16 -9.05
C ILE A 195 1.49 -5.35 -10.44
N LEU A 196 1.67 -4.40 -11.36
CA LEU A 196 1.12 -4.52 -12.71
C LEU A 196 1.76 -5.69 -13.47
N ILE A 197 3.05 -5.93 -13.29
CA ILE A 197 3.73 -7.12 -13.84
C ILE A 197 3.15 -8.39 -13.21
N GLU A 198 3.03 -8.44 -11.88
CA GLU A 198 2.45 -9.61 -11.21
C GLU A 198 1.02 -9.88 -11.67
N MET A 199 0.17 -8.86 -11.77
CA MET A 199 -1.18 -8.97 -12.33
C MET A 199 -1.15 -9.56 -13.75
N ALA A 200 -0.21 -9.14 -14.59
CA ALA A 200 -0.09 -9.63 -15.97
C ALA A 200 0.32 -11.11 -16.09
N VAL A 201 1.15 -11.60 -15.17
CA VAL A 201 1.77 -12.95 -15.27
C VAL A 201 1.18 -13.97 -14.30
N SER A 202 0.50 -13.53 -13.24
CA SER A 202 -0.06 -14.39 -12.21
C SER A 202 -1.45 -14.89 -12.59
N ASP A 203 -1.77 -16.12 -12.19
CA ASP A 203 -3.09 -16.70 -12.38
C ASP A 203 -4.01 -16.52 -11.16
N ILE A 204 -3.60 -15.68 -10.19
CA ILE A 204 -4.42 -15.36 -9.02
C ILE A 204 -5.68 -14.61 -9.49
N SER A 205 -6.84 -15.24 -9.31
CA SER A 205 -8.13 -14.60 -9.58
C SER A 205 -8.48 -13.63 -8.46
N LEU A 206 -8.94 -12.43 -8.80
CA LEU A 206 -9.47 -11.45 -7.86
C LEU A 206 -10.99 -11.62 -7.75
N SER A 207 -11.50 -11.56 -6.52
CA SER A 207 -12.92 -11.61 -6.23
C SER A 207 -13.33 -10.38 -5.43
N LEU A 208 -14.57 -9.91 -5.57
CA LEU A 208 -15.10 -8.82 -4.75
C LEU A 208 -15.06 -9.15 -3.24
N TRP A 209 -15.08 -10.45 -2.90
CA TRP A 209 -14.88 -10.94 -1.53
C TRP A 209 -13.50 -10.63 -0.94
N TYR A 210 -12.54 -10.19 -1.75
CA TYR A 210 -11.23 -9.74 -1.27
C TYR A 210 -11.15 -8.24 -0.97
N ALA A 211 -12.19 -7.45 -1.29
CA ALA A 211 -12.26 -6.03 -0.96
C ALA A 211 -12.05 -5.69 0.54
N PRO A 212 -12.46 -6.53 1.51
CA PRO A 212 -12.19 -6.27 2.92
C PRO A 212 -10.71 -6.30 3.32
N TYR A 213 -9.83 -7.01 2.61
CA TYR A 213 -8.41 -7.13 3.01
C TYR A 213 -7.64 -5.81 2.96
N PRO A 214 -7.70 -5.02 1.86
CA PRO A 214 -7.19 -3.65 1.85
C PRO A 214 -7.68 -2.80 3.02
N VAL A 215 -8.97 -2.90 3.35
CA VAL A 215 -9.58 -2.13 4.44
C VAL A 215 -9.00 -2.52 5.80
N ILE A 216 -8.85 -3.83 6.06
CA ILE A 216 -8.22 -4.34 7.28
C ILE A 216 -6.78 -3.83 7.40
N PHE A 217 -6.03 -3.84 6.30
CA PHE A 217 -4.68 -3.30 6.28
C PHE A 217 -4.67 -1.80 6.61
N GLY A 218 -5.57 -1.02 6.01
CA GLY A 218 -5.75 0.41 6.31
C GLY A 218 -6.11 0.66 7.77
N CYS A 219 -7.07 -0.07 8.33
CA CYS A 219 -7.44 0.01 9.75
C CYS A 219 -6.26 -0.32 10.67
N THR A 220 -5.49 -1.36 10.33
CA THR A 220 -4.29 -1.75 11.09
C THR A 220 -3.26 -0.63 11.08
N TYR A 221 -3.04 0.00 9.93
CA TYR A 221 -2.13 1.15 9.83
C TYR A 221 -2.61 2.34 10.66
N VAL A 222 -3.92 2.64 10.68
CA VAL A 222 -4.47 3.73 11.52
C VAL A 222 -4.19 3.48 12.99
N LEU A 223 -4.45 2.27 13.47
CA LEU A 223 -4.17 1.88 14.86
C LEU A 223 -2.67 1.95 15.16
N PHE A 224 -1.84 1.45 14.25
CA PHE A 224 -0.39 1.56 14.36
C PHE A 224 0.07 3.02 14.42
N SER A 225 -0.42 3.87 13.53
CA SER A 225 -0.03 5.29 13.45
C SER A 225 -0.33 6.01 14.76
N ALA A 226 -1.51 5.77 15.34
CA ALA A 226 -1.89 6.33 16.62
C ALA A 226 -1.09 5.76 17.81
N PHE A 227 -0.78 4.47 17.80
CA PHE A 227 0.10 3.86 18.80
C PHE A 227 1.53 4.43 18.70
N ASN A 228 2.06 4.49 17.49
CA ASN A 228 3.39 4.98 17.20
C ASN A 228 3.52 6.46 17.57
N ALA A 229 2.53 7.30 17.28
CA ALA A 229 2.56 8.71 17.65
C ALA A 229 2.67 8.93 19.17
N ARG A 230 2.01 8.10 19.99
CA ARG A 230 2.16 8.12 21.46
C ARG A 230 3.55 7.68 21.92
N ARG A 231 4.24 6.86 21.14
CA ARG A 231 5.58 6.34 21.46
C ARG A 231 6.70 7.24 20.94
N SER A 232 6.60 7.72 19.70
CA SER A 232 7.63 8.49 18.99
C SER A 232 7.40 9.99 19.04
N GLY A 233 6.21 10.44 19.46
CA GLY A 233 5.81 11.84 19.50
C GLY A 233 5.53 12.43 18.11
N ILE A 234 5.26 11.61 17.08
CA ILE A 234 5.00 12.10 15.72
C ILE A 234 3.87 11.35 15.01
N TYR A 235 3.10 12.10 14.23
CA TYR A 235 2.35 11.55 13.10
C TYR A 235 3.11 11.86 11.81
N PHE A 236 3.29 10.84 10.96
CA PHE A 236 4.00 11.04 9.70
C PHE A 236 3.20 11.93 8.73
N TYR A 237 1.88 11.74 8.71
CA TYR A 237 0.94 12.59 8.00
C TYR A 237 0.08 13.33 9.01
N ASP A 238 -0.07 14.64 8.85
CA ASP A 238 -0.90 15.47 9.72
C ASP A 238 -2.37 15.01 9.75
N PHE A 239 -2.91 14.66 8.59
CA PHE A 239 -4.33 14.29 8.42
C PHE A 239 -4.71 12.95 9.07
N ILE A 240 -3.74 12.12 9.47
CA ILE A 240 -4.01 10.84 10.14
C ILE A 240 -4.21 11.00 11.65
N ASP A 241 -4.01 12.21 12.20
CA ASP A 241 -4.25 12.44 13.62
C ASP A 241 -5.75 12.27 13.95
N PRO A 242 -6.12 11.30 14.80
CA PRO A 242 -7.51 11.03 15.16
C PRO A 242 -8.15 12.18 15.95
N ARG A 243 -7.38 13.15 16.46
CA ARG A 243 -7.85 14.30 17.24
C ARG A 243 -8.37 15.45 16.39
N LEU A 244 -8.15 15.45 15.07
CA LEU A 244 -8.64 16.50 14.16
C LEU A 244 -10.18 16.52 14.12
N ASN A 245 -10.79 17.69 13.90
CA ASN A 245 -12.25 17.83 13.88
C ASN A 245 -12.92 16.93 12.83
N GLY A 246 -12.31 16.79 11.65
CA GLY A 246 -12.79 15.94 10.57
C GLY A 246 -12.11 14.57 10.47
N SER A 247 -11.35 14.15 11.49
CA SER A 247 -10.52 12.93 11.42
C SER A 247 -11.32 11.70 11.00
N HIS A 248 -12.49 11.47 11.60
CA HIS A 248 -13.39 10.38 11.26
C HIS A 248 -13.76 10.34 9.77
N ILE A 249 -14.08 11.49 9.16
CA ILE A 249 -14.38 11.59 7.73
C ILE A 249 -13.13 11.24 6.90
N ILE A 250 -11.98 11.84 7.24
CA ILE A 250 -10.71 11.59 6.54
C ILE A 250 -10.39 10.09 6.54
N HIS A 251 -10.51 9.43 7.70
CA HIS A 251 -10.22 8.00 7.83
C HIS A 251 -11.20 7.15 7.02
N MET A 252 -12.50 7.45 7.04
CA MET A 252 -13.48 6.71 6.23
C MET A 252 -13.25 6.91 4.74
N VAL A 253 -12.87 8.11 4.30
CA VAL A 253 -12.51 8.40 2.91
C VAL A 253 -11.26 7.61 2.51
N LEU A 254 -10.20 7.60 3.32
CA LEU A 254 -8.98 6.85 3.03
C LEU A 254 -9.26 5.35 2.90
N LEU A 255 -10.03 4.76 3.82
CA LEU A 255 -10.44 3.35 3.76
C LEU A 255 -11.30 3.07 2.52
N GLY A 256 -12.23 3.97 2.19
CA GLY A 256 -13.05 3.89 0.98
C GLY A 256 -12.20 3.92 -0.30
N VAL A 257 -11.22 4.82 -0.37
CA VAL A 257 -10.28 4.93 -1.50
C VAL A 257 -9.45 3.66 -1.66
N MET A 258 -9.03 3.01 -0.58
CA MET A 258 -8.36 1.70 -0.68
C MET A 258 -9.26 0.64 -1.33
N SER A 259 -10.52 0.55 -0.91
CA SER A 259 -11.49 -0.36 -1.55
C SER A 259 -11.73 -0.02 -3.02
N THR A 260 -11.83 1.27 -3.36
CA THR A 260 -12.00 1.72 -4.75
C THR A 260 -10.83 1.28 -5.63
N HIS A 261 -9.59 1.46 -5.18
CA HIS A 261 -8.42 1.01 -5.94
C HIS A 261 -8.41 -0.51 -6.17
N PHE A 262 -8.81 -1.30 -5.16
CA PHE A 262 -8.97 -2.74 -5.33
C PHE A 262 -10.05 -3.08 -6.37
N ILE A 263 -11.23 -2.45 -6.29
CA ILE A 263 -12.34 -2.70 -7.23
C ILE A 263 -11.95 -2.31 -8.66
N LEU A 264 -11.20 -1.22 -8.85
CA LEU A 264 -10.65 -0.85 -10.15
C LEU A 264 -9.71 -1.93 -10.69
N ALA A 265 -8.81 -2.45 -9.85
CA ALA A 265 -7.90 -3.54 -10.26
C ALA A 265 -8.65 -4.84 -10.60
N PHE A 266 -9.68 -5.20 -9.83
CA PHE A 266 -10.59 -6.31 -10.13
C PHE A 266 -11.27 -6.12 -11.50
N THR A 267 -11.77 -4.91 -11.77
CA THR A 267 -12.41 -4.58 -13.05
C THR A 267 -11.43 -4.68 -14.22
N VAL A 268 -10.19 -4.20 -14.03
CA VAL A 268 -9.12 -4.31 -15.03
C VAL A 268 -8.75 -5.77 -15.27
N GLN A 269 -8.69 -6.63 -14.25
CA GLN A 269 -8.44 -8.06 -14.43
C GLN A 269 -9.53 -8.74 -15.27
N GLY A 270 -10.80 -8.35 -15.12
CA GLY A 270 -11.88 -8.86 -15.96
C GLY A 270 -11.70 -8.61 -17.47
N LEU A 271 -10.89 -7.62 -17.86
CA LEU A 271 -10.54 -7.39 -19.27
C LEU A 271 -9.71 -8.53 -19.87
N ALA A 272 -8.99 -9.30 -19.04
CA ALA A 272 -8.17 -10.43 -19.49
C ALA A 272 -9.02 -11.53 -20.15
N GLU A 273 -10.27 -11.70 -19.73
CA GLU A 273 -11.22 -12.65 -20.32
C GLU A 273 -11.67 -12.23 -21.73
N LEU A 274 -11.69 -10.93 -22.01
CA LEU A 274 -12.10 -10.38 -23.30
C LEU A 274 -10.93 -10.31 -24.29
N SER A 275 -9.78 -9.83 -23.82
CA SER A 275 -8.56 -9.69 -24.62
C SER A 275 -7.34 -9.51 -23.71
N PHE A 276 -6.45 -10.50 -23.69
CA PHE A 276 -5.19 -10.40 -22.96
C PHE A 276 -4.34 -9.21 -23.42
N THR A 277 -4.31 -8.92 -24.73
CA THR A 277 -3.61 -7.74 -25.25
C THR A 277 -4.23 -6.45 -24.74
N GLY A 278 -5.56 -6.35 -24.74
CA GLY A 278 -6.26 -5.18 -24.19
C GLY A 278 -5.96 -4.98 -22.71
N TYR A 279 -5.99 -6.07 -21.93
CA TYR A 279 -5.64 -6.08 -20.51
C TYR A 279 -4.22 -5.55 -20.25
N VAL A 280 -3.21 -6.08 -20.95
CA VAL A 280 -1.82 -5.63 -20.79
C VAL A 280 -1.65 -4.16 -21.21
N LEU A 281 -2.25 -3.74 -22.32
CA LEU A 281 -2.19 -2.33 -22.74
C LEU A 281 -2.85 -1.39 -21.74
N THR A 282 -3.98 -1.78 -21.14
CA THR A 282 -4.63 -1.01 -20.07
C THR A 282 -3.72 -0.87 -18.86
N MET A 283 -3.05 -1.93 -18.43
CA MET A 283 -2.09 -1.86 -17.32
C MET A 283 -0.90 -0.95 -17.63
N VAL A 284 -0.33 -1.03 -18.84
CA VAL A 284 0.76 -0.15 -19.28
C VAL A 284 0.30 1.32 -19.26
N PHE A 285 -0.91 1.60 -19.76
CA PHE A 285 -1.48 2.95 -19.75
C PHE A 285 -1.72 3.48 -18.33
N ILE A 286 -2.25 2.65 -17.43
CA ILE A 286 -2.41 2.98 -16.01
C ILE A 286 -1.05 3.28 -15.37
N GLY A 287 -0.05 2.43 -15.59
CA GLY A 287 1.30 2.65 -15.08
C GLY A 287 1.92 3.95 -15.58
N TYR A 288 1.75 4.26 -16.87
CA TYR A 288 2.21 5.51 -17.46
C TYR A 288 1.54 6.75 -16.84
N LEU A 289 0.22 6.72 -16.63
CA LEU A 289 -0.48 7.84 -16.02
C LEU A 289 -0.13 8.00 -14.54
N ALA A 290 -0.14 6.91 -13.78
CA ALA A 290 -0.02 6.97 -12.33
C ALA A 290 1.40 7.33 -11.86
N THR A 291 2.44 6.99 -12.63
CA THR A 291 3.84 7.18 -12.20
C THR A 291 4.39 8.54 -12.55
N THR A 292 5.29 9.06 -11.71
CA THR A 292 6.02 10.31 -11.96
C THR A 292 7.50 10.18 -11.62
N PHE A 293 8.33 10.21 -12.67
CA PHE A 293 9.79 10.04 -12.57
C PHE A 293 10.58 11.34 -12.67
N SER A 294 9.95 12.42 -13.17
CA SER A 294 10.64 13.69 -13.41
C SER A 294 10.26 14.74 -12.37
N ASN A 295 11.26 15.47 -11.91
CA ASN A 295 11.07 16.62 -11.04
C ASN A 295 10.39 17.76 -11.82
N PRO A 296 9.17 18.19 -11.46
CA PRO A 296 8.49 19.28 -12.17
C PRO A 296 9.26 20.60 -12.06
N SER A 297 10.07 20.82 -11.02
CA SER A 297 10.87 22.04 -10.87
C SER A 297 12.07 22.12 -11.83
N GLU A 298 12.45 21.01 -12.47
CA GLU A 298 13.55 20.95 -13.45
C GLU A 298 13.06 21.08 -14.90
N LYS A 299 11.75 20.97 -15.11
CA LYS A 299 11.12 21.32 -16.39
C LYS A 299 10.91 22.82 -16.37
N GLY A 300 11.90 23.56 -16.86
CA GLY A 300 11.70 24.98 -17.17
C GLY A 300 10.52 25.13 -18.13
N ASP A 301 9.74 26.20 -17.94
CA ASP A 301 8.71 26.65 -18.88
C ASP A 301 9.25 26.75 -20.32
#